data_AF-A0A2G6Q4B6-F1
#
_entry.id   AF-A0A2G6Q4B6-F1
#
_cell.length_a   1.000
_cell.length_b   1.000
_cell.length_c   1.000
_cell.angle_alpha   90.00
_cell.angle_beta   90.00
_cell.angle_gamma   90.00
#
_symmetry.space_group_name_H-M   'P 1'
#
loop_
_entity.id
_entity.type
_entity.pdbx_description
1 polymer ?
#
loop_
_entity_poly.entity_id
_entity_poly.type
_entity_poly.pdbx_seq_one_letter_code
_entity_poly.pdbx_strand_id
1 'polypeptide(L)'
;MEQPNSQSKHGKIITLITFLALTLFLLQLSFVEVDGFDVFWHLHSGKLTLEEKAIQIYDKASFTYEGQRITGAYWLYDVLLYVSCGLGGNDDLLALRLQVFRFASIFIAFFLLFFLYR
;
A
#
# COMPACT_ATOMS: atom_id res chain seq x y z
N MET A 1 -5.33 -46.62 -18.76
CA MET A 1 -4.26 -45.62 -18.51
C MET A 1 -4.91 -44.25 -18.54
N GLU A 2 -5.34 -43.75 -17.38
CA GLU A 2 -5.82 -42.36 -17.27
C GLU A 2 -4.61 -41.44 -17.48
N GLN A 3 -4.68 -40.58 -18.49
CA GLN A 3 -3.65 -39.57 -18.66
C GLN A 3 -3.78 -38.55 -17.51
N PRO A 4 -2.68 -38.23 -16.79
CA PRO A 4 -2.73 -37.25 -15.73
C PRO A 4 -3.17 -35.91 -16.29
N ASN A 5 -4.31 -35.42 -15.80
CA ASN A 5 -5.00 -34.21 -16.20
C ASN A 5 -4.05 -33.00 -16.26
N SER A 6 -3.50 -32.72 -17.45
CA SER A 6 -2.53 -31.65 -17.71
C SER A 6 -3.10 -30.26 -17.42
N GLN A 7 -4.41 -30.08 -17.60
CA GLN A 7 -5.14 -28.84 -17.30
C GLN A 7 -5.00 -28.45 -15.82
N SER A 8 -4.97 -29.42 -14.89
CA SER A 8 -4.84 -29.10 -13.46
C SER A 8 -3.43 -28.62 -13.06
N LYS A 9 -2.39 -29.09 -13.77
CA LYS A 9 -1.00 -28.69 -13.49
C LYS A 9 -0.77 -27.22 -13.88
N HIS A 10 -1.30 -26.80 -15.03
CA HIS A 10 -1.19 -25.42 -15.49
C HIS A 10 -1.89 -24.43 -14.54
N GLY A 11 -3.09 -24.75 -14.05
CA GLY A 11 -3.79 -23.90 -13.08
C GLY A 11 -3.03 -23.72 -11.76
N LYS A 12 -2.41 -24.80 -11.25
CA LYS A 12 -1.56 -24.74 -10.04
C LYS A 12 -0.31 -23.87 -10.27
N ILE A 13 0.34 -23.99 -11.42
CA ILE A 13 1.52 -23.18 -11.77
C ILE A 13 1.16 -21.70 -11.89
N ILE A 14 0.05 -21.36 -12.57
CA ILE A 14 -0.42 -19.97 -12.69
C ILE A 14 -0.69 -19.39 -11.30
N THR A 15 -1.41 -20.14 -10.45
CA THR A 15 -1.69 -19.71 -9.08
C THR A 15 -0.41 -19.44 -8.30
N LEU A 16 0.57 -20.34 -8.37
CA LEU A 16 1.88 -20.19 -7.72
C LEU A 16 2.62 -18.93 -8.21
N ILE A 17 2.65 -18.70 -9.54
CA ILE A 17 3.30 -17.53 -10.13
C ILE A 17 2.60 -16.24 -9.69
N THR A 18 1.27 -16.20 -9.70
CA THR A 18 0.49 -15.04 -9.25
C THR A 18 0.77 -14.73 -7.77
N PHE A 19 0.80 -15.75 -6.91
CA PHE A 19 1.12 -15.56 -5.50
C PHE A 19 2.55 -15.09 -5.27
N LEU A 20 3.52 -15.65 -6.01
CA LEU A 20 4.92 -15.21 -5.93
C LEU A 20 5.06 -13.75 -6.37
N ALA A 21 4.42 -13.37 -7.48
CA ALA A 21 4.42 -12.00 -7.97
C ALA A 21 3.82 -11.02 -6.96
N LEU A 22 2.67 -11.36 -6.35
CA LEU A 22 2.05 -10.55 -5.30
C LEU A 22 2.92 -10.43 -4.05
N THR A 23 3.57 -11.53 -3.64
CA THR A 23 4.48 -11.54 -2.50
C THR A 23 5.68 -10.63 -2.74
N LEU A 24 6.32 -10.74 -3.90
CA LEU A 24 7.44 -9.89 -4.27
C LEU A 24 7.03 -8.42 -4.37
N PHE A 25 5.83 -8.13 -4.90
CA PHE A 25 5.28 -6.79 -4.96
C PHE A 25 5.06 -6.19 -3.55
N LEU A 26 4.45 -6.93 -2.63
CA LEU A 26 4.25 -6.48 -1.24
C LEU A 26 5.58 -6.29 -0.49
N LEU A 27 6.55 -7.16 -0.74
CA LEU A 27 7.89 -7.04 -0.18
C LEU A 27 8.59 -5.78 -0.69
N GLN A 28 8.52 -5.51 -2.00
CA GLN A 28 9.08 -4.31 -2.62
C GLN A 28 8.50 -3.03 -2.00
N LEU A 29 7.20 -2.99 -1.74
CA LEU A 29 6.55 -1.85 -1.07
C LEU A 29 7.08 -1.59 0.34
N SER A 30 7.62 -2.60 1.02
CA SER A 30 8.21 -2.45 2.37
C SER A 30 9.57 -1.76 2.36
N PHE A 31 10.26 -1.75 1.21
CA PHE A 31 11.57 -1.10 1.02
C PHE A 31 11.48 0.31 0.44
N VAL A 32 10.28 0.77 0.08
CA VAL A 32 10.10 2.14 -0.41
C VAL A 32 10.34 3.09 0.75
N GLU A 33 11.32 3.98 0.58
CA GLU A 33 11.57 5.05 1.53
C GLU A 33 10.40 6.04 1.53
N VAL A 34 9.91 6.32 2.73
CA VAL A 34 8.86 7.30 3.00
C VAL A 34 9.47 8.40 3.86
N ASP A 35 10.58 8.99 3.42
CA ASP A 35 11.30 10.04 4.14
C ASP A 35 11.53 11.31 3.28
N GLY A 36 10.83 11.40 2.16
CA GLY A 36 10.88 12.56 1.29
C GLY A 36 10.35 13.82 1.96
N PHE A 37 10.94 14.97 1.61
CA PHE A 37 10.48 16.30 2.01
C PHE A 37 8.96 16.52 1.76
N ASP A 38 8.41 15.82 0.76
CA ASP A 38 7.01 15.92 0.36
C ASP A 38 6.03 15.15 1.27
N VAL A 39 6.50 14.31 2.19
CA VAL A 39 5.64 13.56 3.13
C VAL A 39 4.78 14.52 3.97
N PHE A 40 5.31 15.69 4.32
CA PHE A 40 4.57 16.72 5.04
C PHE A 40 3.35 17.21 4.24
N TRP A 41 3.51 17.44 2.94
CA TRP A 41 2.41 17.87 2.07
C TRP A 41 1.34 16.80 1.94
N HIS A 42 1.74 15.53 1.85
CA HIS A 42 0.82 14.40 1.83
C HIS A 42 0.04 14.24 3.15
N LEU A 43 0.70 14.41 4.29
CA LEU A 43 0.04 14.41 5.60
C LEU A 43 -0.97 15.55 5.73
N HIS A 44 -0.60 16.75 5.29
CA HIS A 44 -1.48 17.91 5.33
C HIS A 44 -2.68 17.75 4.39
N SER A 45 -2.45 17.27 3.16
CA SER A 45 -3.49 16.95 2.18
C SER A 45 -4.46 15.88 2.72
N GLY A 46 -3.95 14.85 3.40
CA GLY A 46 -4.75 13.79 4.01
C GLY A 46 -5.61 14.31 5.14
N LYS A 47 -5.06 15.18 6.00
CA LYS A 47 -5.80 15.88 7.05
C LYS A 47 -6.95 16.69 6.46
N LEU A 48 -6.67 17.58 5.51
CA LEU A 48 -7.67 18.42 4.87
C LEU A 48 -8.75 17.59 4.17
N THR A 49 -8.36 16.49 3.52
CA THR A 49 -9.30 15.59 2.85
C THR A 49 -10.31 14.99 3.83
N LEU A 50 -9.87 14.60 5.03
CA LEU A 50 -10.77 14.08 6.08
C LEU A 50 -11.62 15.18 6.72
N GLU A 51 -11.03 16.33 7.03
CA GLU A 51 -11.72 17.46 7.68
C GLU A 51 -12.82 18.05 6.78
N GLU A 52 -12.50 18.28 5.51
CA GLU A 52 -13.40 18.89 4.54
C GLU A 52 -14.31 17.86 3.84
N LYS A 53 -14.02 16.56 4.03
CA LYS A 53 -14.67 15.45 3.32
C LYS A 53 -14.63 15.63 1.80
N ALA A 54 -13.55 16.22 1.30
CA ALA A 54 -13.37 16.62 -0.09
C ALA A 54 -11.94 16.34 -0.55
N ILE A 55 -11.81 15.78 -1.76
CA ILE A 55 -10.49 15.54 -2.36
C ILE A 55 -9.83 16.89 -2.65
N GLN A 56 -8.60 17.06 -2.16
CA GLN A 56 -7.84 18.28 -2.41
C GLN A 56 -7.41 18.33 -3.88
N ILE A 57 -8.00 19.27 -4.62
CA ILE A 57 -7.68 19.57 -6.02
C ILE A 57 -7.08 20.98 -6.18
N TYR A 58 -6.95 21.72 -5.08
CA TYR A 58 -6.23 22.99 -5.01
C TYR A 58 -5.23 22.93 -3.87
N ASP A 59 -4.06 23.52 -4.11
CA ASP A 59 -3.03 23.66 -3.09
C ASP A 59 -3.44 24.73 -2.09
N LYS A 60 -3.66 24.33 -0.84
CA LYS A 60 -3.97 25.24 0.28
C LYS A 60 -2.80 25.41 1.24
N ALA A 61 -1.71 24.69 1.00
CA ALA A 61 -0.65 24.49 1.97
C ALA A 61 0.64 25.22 1.54
N SER A 62 0.92 25.30 0.25
CA SER A 62 2.11 25.99 -0.27
C SER A 62 2.00 27.50 -0.15
N PHE A 63 3.00 28.14 0.46
CA PHE A 63 3.09 29.60 0.56
C PHE A 63 3.29 30.30 -0.80
N THR A 64 4.06 29.69 -1.70
CA THR A 64 4.42 30.30 -2.99
C THR A 64 3.48 29.96 -4.15
N TYR A 65 2.65 28.93 -3.98
CA TYR A 65 1.76 28.40 -5.02
C TYR A 65 0.34 28.13 -4.51
N GLU A 66 -0.08 28.86 -3.47
CA GLU A 66 -1.43 28.78 -2.92
C GLU A 66 -2.50 29.00 -4.01
N GLY A 67 -3.56 28.19 -3.98
CA GLY A 67 -4.68 28.25 -4.91
C GLY A 67 -4.42 27.60 -6.27
N GLN A 68 -3.22 27.08 -6.53
CA GLN A 68 -2.93 26.37 -7.77
C GLN A 68 -3.63 25.01 -7.80
N ARG A 69 -4.05 24.59 -9.00
CA ARG A 69 -4.73 23.30 -9.17
C ARG A 69 -3.72 22.16 -9.03
N ILE A 70 -3.99 21.24 -8.12
CA ILE A 70 -3.24 19.99 -7.95
C ILE A 70 -4.03 18.81 -8.53
N THR A 71 -3.33 17.74 -8.85
CA THR A 71 -3.90 16.58 -9.56
C THR A 71 -4.92 15.82 -8.70
N GLY A 72 -4.80 15.86 -7.37
CA GLY A 72 -5.61 15.05 -6.45
C GLY A 72 -5.38 13.54 -6.61
N ALA A 73 -4.38 13.11 -7.38
CA ALA A 73 -4.14 11.71 -7.73
C ALA A 73 -3.76 10.84 -6.52
N TYR A 74 -3.21 11.46 -5.48
CA TYR A 74 -2.67 10.79 -4.30
C TYR A 74 -3.62 10.81 -3.09
N TRP A 75 -4.88 11.24 -3.26
CA TRP A 75 -5.81 11.44 -2.13
C TRP A 75 -5.97 10.21 -1.21
N LEU A 76 -6.00 9.00 -1.78
CA LEU A 76 -6.14 7.78 -0.99
C LEU A 76 -4.84 7.49 -0.21
N TYR A 77 -3.69 7.72 -0.84
CA TYR A 77 -2.40 7.62 -0.17
C TYR A 77 -2.30 8.65 0.96
N ASP A 78 -2.67 9.90 0.71
CA ASP A 78 -2.64 11.00 1.68
C ASP A 78 -3.50 10.68 2.92
N VAL A 79 -4.72 10.18 2.71
CA VAL A 79 -5.62 9.77 3.80
C VAL A 79 -5.06 8.58 4.58
N LEU A 80 -4.59 7.54 3.89
CA LEU A 80 -4.02 6.36 4.56
C LEU A 80 -2.76 6.73 5.35
N LEU A 81 -1.92 7.59 4.80
CA LEU A 81 -0.73 8.11 5.45
C LEU A 81 -1.11 8.92 6.69
N TYR A 82 -2.06 9.85 6.59
CA TYR A 82 -2.49 10.67 7.72
C TYR A 82 -3.16 9.85 8.83
N VAL A 83 -4.03 8.90 8.50
CA VAL A 83 -4.63 7.99 9.49
C VAL A 83 -3.57 7.12 10.17
N SER A 84 -2.57 6.68 9.42
CA SER A 84 -1.46 5.88 9.96
C SER A 84 -0.53 6.70 10.86
N CYS A 85 -0.34 7.98 10.56
CA CYS A 85 0.47 8.93 11.35
C CYS A 85 -0.30 9.63 12.50
N GLY A 86 -1.62 9.46 12.59
CA GLY A 86 -2.42 10.05 13.68
C GLY A 86 -2.22 9.39 15.04
N LEU A 87 -1.36 8.36 15.15
CA LEU A 87 -1.27 7.47 16.30
C LEU A 87 0.04 7.57 17.12
N GLY A 88 1.10 8.25 16.66
CA GLY A 88 2.40 8.20 17.37
C GLY A 88 3.55 9.15 16.96
N GLY A 89 3.45 9.99 15.92
CA GLY A 89 4.53 10.91 15.53
C GLY A 89 5.58 10.27 14.59
N ASN A 90 6.86 10.68 14.65
CA ASN A 90 7.92 10.21 13.73
C ASN A 90 8.14 8.68 13.72
N ASP A 91 7.72 7.99 14.79
CA ASP A 91 7.74 6.53 14.88
C ASP A 91 6.70 5.85 13.95
N ASP A 92 5.78 6.62 13.35
CA ASP A 92 4.65 6.11 12.58
C ASP A 92 4.98 5.75 11.12
N LEU A 93 6.04 6.31 10.55
CA LEU A 93 6.51 5.87 9.23
C LEU A 93 7.10 4.46 9.30
N LEU A 94 7.76 4.14 10.41
CA LEU A 94 8.16 2.78 10.75
C LEU A 94 6.91 1.92 10.99
N ALA A 95 5.89 2.42 11.69
CA ALA A 95 4.64 1.70 11.90
C ALA A 95 3.93 1.36 10.58
N LEU A 96 3.88 2.28 9.60
CA LEU A 96 3.31 2.02 8.27
C LEU A 96 4.08 0.91 7.54
N ARG A 97 5.42 0.96 7.53
CA ARG A 97 6.26 -0.12 6.97
C ARG A 97 6.00 -1.45 7.66
N LEU A 98 5.88 -1.44 9.00
CA LEU A 98 5.58 -2.64 9.78
C LEU A 98 4.19 -3.20 9.46
N GLN A 99 3.19 -2.37 9.19
CA GLN A 99 1.87 -2.84 8.79
C GLN A 99 1.89 -3.50 7.41
N VAL A 100 2.56 -2.89 6.42
CA VAL A 100 2.75 -3.52 5.10
C VAL A 100 3.47 -4.86 5.24
N PHE A 101 4.53 -4.91 6.06
CA PHE A 101 5.26 -6.14 6.35
C PHE A 101 4.39 -7.22 7.03
N ARG A 102 3.52 -6.82 7.98
CA ARG A 102 2.57 -7.73 8.64
C ARG A 102 1.55 -8.29 7.66
N PHE A 103 0.98 -7.45 6.80
CA PHE A 103 0.06 -7.90 5.74
C PHE A 103 0.74 -8.87 4.77
N ALA A 104 1.97 -8.56 4.34
CA ALA A 104 2.76 -9.46 3.50
C ALA A 104 3.02 -10.81 4.19
N SER A 105 3.39 -10.79 5.47
CA SER A 105 3.66 -12.00 6.26
C SER A 105 2.41 -12.88 6.43
N ILE A 106 1.25 -12.29 6.71
CA ILE A 106 -0.03 -13.00 6.81
C ILE A 106 -0.41 -13.61 5.46
N PHE A 107 -0.24 -12.86 4.37
CA PHE A 107 -0.53 -13.33 3.02
C PHE A 107 0.35 -14.54 2.64
N ILE A 108 1.65 -14.49 2.94
CA ILE A 108 2.58 -15.61 2.76
C ILE A 108 2.16 -16.81 3.63
N ALA A 109 1.84 -16.59 4.91
CA ALA A 109 1.44 -17.67 5.81
C ALA A 109 0.15 -18.36 5.32
N PHE A 110 -0.84 -17.59 4.88
CA PHE A 110 -2.06 -18.12 4.28
C PHE A 110 -1.78 -18.94 3.02
N PHE A 111 -0.89 -18.44 2.16
CA PHE A 111 -0.48 -19.17 0.96
C PHE A 111 0.21 -20.51 1.29
N LEU A 112 1.17 -20.50 2.22
CA LEU A 112 1.86 -21.71 2.65
C LEU A 112 0.89 -22.72 3.26
N LEU A 113 -0.05 -22.28 4.10
CA LEU A 113 -1.09 -23.14 4.66
C LEU A 113 -1.98 -23.72 3.55
N PHE A 114 -2.46 -22.91 2.62
CA PHE A 114 -3.31 -23.36 1.52
C PHE A 114 -2.60 -24.34 0.57
N PHE A 115 -1.29 -24.20 0.36
CA PHE A 115 -0.52 -25.03 -0.57
C PHE A 115 0.08 -26.28 0.08
N LEU A 116 0.40 -26.26 1.37
CA LEU A 116 0.94 -27.41 2.11
C LEU A 116 -0.16 -28.35 2.62
N TYR A 117 -1.36 -27.84 2.92
CA TYR A 117 -2.49 -28.63 3.44
C TYR A 117 -3.50 -29.06 2.37
N ARG A 118 -3.18 -28.89 1.09
CA ARG A 118 -4.03 -29.30 -0.05
C ARG A 118 -3.28 -30.22 -1.00
#